data_AF-E6TRC4-F1
#
_entry.id   AF-E6TRC4-F1
#
_cell.length_a   1.000
_cell.length_b   1.000
_cell.length_c   1.000
_cell.angle_alpha   90.00
_cell.angle_beta   90.00
_cell.angle_gamma   90.00
#
_symmetry.space_group_name_H-M   'P 1'
#
loop_
_entity.id
_entity.type
_entity.pdbx_description
1 polymer ?
#
loop_
_entity_poly.entity_id
_entity_poly.type
_entity_poly.pdbx_seq_one_letter_code
_entity_poly.pdbx_strand_id
1 'polypeptide(L)' 'MYKVDPSLKKMIHLSEKTNEDLKVRYNLLVEELKFARNAFEFERAAEIKSELLYITEELSKRKI' A
#
# COMPACT_ATOMS: atom_id res chain seq x y z
N MET A 1 -17.67 16.62 -11.13
CA MET A 1 -16.50 16.51 -10.22
C MET A 1 -16.37 15.06 -9.80
N TYR A 2 -15.42 14.33 -10.37
CA TYR A 2 -15.15 12.95 -9.95
C TYR A 2 -14.72 12.96 -8.49
N LYS A 3 -15.43 12.23 -7.64
CA LYS A 3 -15.03 11.97 -6.25
C LYS A 3 -13.77 11.12 -6.32
N VAL A 4 -12.60 11.77 -6.28
CA VAL A 4 -11.32 11.09 -6.17
C VAL A 4 -11.37 10.33 -4.85
N ASP A 5 -11.39 9.01 -4.96
CA ASP A 5 -11.38 8.11 -3.82
C ASP A 5 -10.22 8.52 -2.88
N PRO A 6 -10.44 8.67 -1.57
CA PRO A 6 -9.37 9.08 -0.63
C PRO A 6 -8.14 8.16 -0.70
N SER A 7 -8.34 6.90 -1.10
CA SER A 7 -7.27 5.93 -1.34
C SER A 7 -6.32 6.38 -2.46
N LEU A 8 -6.85 6.91 -3.57
CA LEU A 8 -6.06 7.41 -4.70
C LEU A 8 -5.17 8.60 -4.33
N LYS A 9 -5.63 9.49 -3.44
CA LYS A 9 -4.80 10.63 -2.98
C LYS A 9 -3.57 10.19 -2.19
N LYS A 10 -3.67 9.14 -1.37
CA LYS A 10 -2.49 8.55 -0.70
C LYS A 10 -1.59 7.81 -1.70
N MET A 11 -2.16 7.26 -2.77
CA MET A 11 -1.43 6.54 -3.82
C MET A 11 -0.59 7.45 -4.74
N ILE A 12 -1.02 8.70 -5.00
CA ILE A 12 -0.29 9.65 -5.87
C ILE A 12 1.14 9.90 -5.38
N HIS A 13 1.33 9.97 -4.05
CA HIS A 13 2.64 10.25 -3.45
C HIS A 13 3.60 9.05 -3.41
N LEU A 14 3.14 7.83 -3.67
CA LEU A 14 4.02 6.65 -3.69
C LEU A 14 4.98 6.66 -4.90
N SER A 15 4.58 7.27 -6.01
CA SER A 15 5.43 7.46 -7.19
C SER A 15 6.65 8.35 -6.91
N GLU A 16 6.53 9.28 -5.95
CA GLU A 16 7.59 10.22 -5.55
C GLU A 16 8.55 9.62 -4.51
N LYS A 17 8.21 8.47 -3.91
CA LYS A 17 9.03 7.81 -2.88
C LYS A 17 10.21 7.06 -3.48
N THR A 18 11.29 6.96 -2.71
CA THR A 18 12.45 6.13 -3.10
C THR A 18 12.12 4.64 -3.02
N ASN A 19 12.94 3.80 -3.66
CA ASN A 19 12.77 2.35 -3.61
C ASN A 19 12.92 1.80 -2.18
N GLU A 20 13.80 2.40 -1.37
CA GLU A 20 13.97 2.02 0.03
C GLU A 20 12.75 2.40 0.87
N ASP A 21 12.18 3.58 0.67
CA ASP A 21 10.93 3.99 1.34
C ASP A 21 9.77 3.05 1.01
N LEU A 22 9.67 2.63 -0.25
CA LEU A 22 8.66 1.67 -0.71
C LEU A 22 8.84 0.30 -0.04
N LYS A 23 10.09 -0.20 0.07
CA LYS A 23 10.38 -1.45 0.78
C LYS A 23 10.08 -1.37 2.27
N VAL A 24 10.44 -0.26 2.93
CA VAL A 24 10.14 -0.04 4.34
C VAL A 24 8.62 -0.02 4.56
N ARG A 25 7.89 0.74 3.73
CA ARG A 25 6.42 0.79 3.81
C ARG A 25 5.78 -0.57 3.57
N TYR A 26 6.28 -1.33 2.59
CA TYR A 26 5.82 -2.69 2.33
C TYR A 26 5.93 -3.59 3.57
N ASN A 27 7.10 -3.60 4.23
CA ASN A 27 7.32 -4.41 5.41
C ASN A 27 6.39 -4.02 6.58
N LEU A 28 6.16 -2.72 6.77
CA LEU A 28 5.20 -2.24 7.77
C LEU A 28 3.77 -2.72 7.47
N LEU A 29 3.35 -2.61 6.21
CA LEU A 29 2.01 -3.05 5.77
C LEU A 29 1.81 -4.57 5.94
N VAL A 30 2.86 -5.39 5.77
CA VAL A 30 2.79 -6.83 6.03
C VAL A 30 2.47 -7.11 7.51
N GLU A 31 3.13 -6.41 8.43
CA GLU A 31 2.86 -6.54 9.86
C GLU A 31 1.46 -6.01 10.23
N GLU A 32 1.07 -4.85 9.68
CA GLU A 32 -0.29 -4.31 9.86
C GLU A 32 -1.36 -5.27 9.34
N LEU A 33 -1.13 -5.93 8.20
CA LEU A 33 -2.05 -6.92 7.64
C LEU A 33 -2.23 -8.12 8.57
N LYS A 34 -1.13 -8.60 9.17
CA LYS A 34 -1.16 -9.69 10.14
C LYS A 34 -2.01 -9.31 11.35
N PHE A 35 -1.82 -8.10 11.87
CA PHE A 35 -2.63 -7.58 12.96
C PHE A 35 -4.11 -7.47 12.58
N ALA A 36 -4.43 -6.83 11.46
CA ALA A 36 -5.81 -6.63 10.99
C ALA A 36 -6.53 -7.98 10.79
N ARG A 37 -5.85 -9.00 10.27
CA ARG A 37 -6.42 -10.35 10.13
C ARG A 37 -6.73 -11.00 11.48
N ASN A 38 -5.82 -10.87 12.45
CA ASN A 38 -6.02 -11.43 13.79
C ASN A 38 -7.12 -10.70 14.58
N ALA A 39 -7.29 -9.40 14.31
CA ALA A 39 -8.35 -8.57 14.88
C ALA A 39 -9.69 -8.68 14.13
N PHE A 40 -9.77 -9.49 13.08
CA PHE A 40 -10.94 -9.61 12.19
C PHE A 40 -11.36 -8.28 11.53
N GLU A 41 -10.43 -7.34 11.37
CA GLU A 41 -10.62 -6.07 10.65
C GLU A 41 -10.53 -6.29 9.13
N PHE A 42 -11.56 -6.90 8.54
CA PHE A 42 -11.52 -7.35 7.14
C PHE A 42 -11.47 -6.21 6.11
N GLU A 43 -12.18 -5.11 6.36
CA GLU A 43 -12.15 -3.93 5.48
C GLU A 43 -10.73 -3.33 5.45
N ARG A 44 -10.14 -3.13 6.63
CA ARG A 44 -8.76 -2.65 6.75
C ARG A 44 -7.76 -3.61 6.12
N ALA A 45 -7.94 -4.92 6.29
CA ALA A 45 -7.10 -5.91 5.64
C ALA A 45 -7.19 -5.85 4.10
N ALA A 46 -8.35 -5.51 3.54
CA ALA A 46 -8.53 -5.32 2.10
C ALA A 46 -7.84 -4.04 1.59
N GLU A 47 -7.92 -2.95 2.35
CA GLU A 47 -7.20 -1.70 2.05
C GLU A 47 -5.68 -1.92 2.06
N ILE A 48 -5.16 -2.57 3.11
CA ILE A 48 -3.72 -2.88 3.24
C ILE A 48 -3.24 -3.74 2.07
N LYS A 49 -4.02 -4.75 1.67
CA LYS A 49 -3.68 -5.58 0.49
C LYS A 49 -3.62 -4.78 -0.79
N SER A 50 -4.52 -3.81 -0.96
CA SER A 50 -4.53 -2.94 -2.14
C SER A 50 -3.29 -2.03 -2.17
N GLU A 51 -2.86 -1.50 -1.02
CA GLU A 51 -1.63 -0.72 -0.90
C GLU A 51 -0.38 -1.58 -1.16
N LEU A 52 -0.34 -2.80 -0.64
CA LEU A 52 0.74 -3.77 -0.91
C LEU A 52 0.89 -4.07 -2.40
N LEU A 53 -0.22 -4.38 -3.09
CA LEU A 53 -0.23 -4.66 -4.53
C LEU A 53 0.38 -3.47 -5.30
N TYR A 54 -0.04 -2.25 -4.98
CA TYR A 54 0.45 -1.06 -5.65
C TYR A 54 1.96 -0.86 -5.45
N ILE A 55 2.46 -1.05 -4.23
CA ILE A 55 3.90 -0.96 -3.95
C ILE A 55 4.67 -2.02 -4.74
N THR A 56 4.16 -3.25 -4.84
CA THR A 56 4.78 -4.31 -5.64
C THR A 56 4.81 -3.96 -7.12
N GLU A 57 3.72 -3.44 -7.68
CA GLU A 57 3.66 -2.98 -9.07
C GLU A 57 4.66 -1.84 -9.33
N GLU A 58 4.75 -0.87 -8.41
CA GLU A 58 5.65 0.27 -8.54
C GLU A 58 7.12 -0.16 -8.47
N LEU A 59 7.48 -1.05 -7.53
CA LEU A 59 8.82 -1.62 -7.46
C LEU A 59 9.17 -2.45 -8.72
N SER A 60 8.19 -3.19 -9.26
CA SER A 60 8.37 -3.98 -10.49
C SER A 60 8.57 -3.10 -11.72
N LYS A 61 7.80 -2.01 -11.88
CA LYS A 61 7.95 -1.05 -12.98
C LYS A 61 9.33 -0.40 -13.01
N ARG A 62 9.94 -0.20 -11.84
CA ARG A 62 11.26 0.42 -11.69
C ARG A 62 12.43 -0.50 -12.07
N LYS A 63 12.17 -1.75 -12.50
CA LYS A 63 13.17 -2.73 -12.97
C LYS A 63 14.40 -2.81 -12.06
N ILE A 64 14.20 -3.24 -10.82
CA ILE A 64 15.27 -3.91 -10.06
C ILE A 64 15.23 -5.40 -10.43
#